data_AF-A0A5J4R774-F1
#
_entry.id   AF-A0A5J4R774-F1
#
_cell.length_a   1.000
_cell.length_b   1.000
_cell.length_c   1.000
_cell.angle_alpha   90.00
_cell.angle_beta   90.00
_cell.angle_gamma   90.00
#
_symmetry.space_group_name_H-M   'P 1'
#
loop_
_entity.id
_entity.type
_entity.pdbx_description
1 polymer ?
#
loop_
_entity_poly.entity_id
_entity_poly.type
_entity_poly.pdbx_seq_one_letter_code
_entity_poly.pdbx_strand_id
1 'polypeptide(L)'
;VASRLAEMYYRPVVVLTCSDGMATGSARSVSGFDIYKAIEYCRDLLENFGGHTYAVGLSMKVENVQTFANRFEEFVSLHILPRQTIPIINIDAEIDFRDITSKFVSDLKLFNPYGPDNWKPVFRTRNVYDYGTSKVVGRNQGHIKLELVDSKSSNIMNGIAFGQSSHVRYIKTKHSFDICYTIEENTHRKGDIQLQIENIQPSSTFCQSYPEQ
;
A
#
# COMPACT_ATOMS: atom_id res chain seq x y z
N VAL A 1 -5.93 16.48 5.57
CA VAL A 1 -7.03 15.81 4.83
C VAL A 1 -6.54 15.27 3.49
N ALA A 2 -6.01 16.10 2.59
CA ALA A 2 -5.56 15.68 1.25
C ALA A 2 -4.57 14.49 1.26
N SER A 3 -3.57 14.45 2.16
CA SER A 3 -2.61 13.33 2.21
C SER A 3 -3.28 11.98 2.47
N ARG A 4 -4.21 11.93 3.44
CA ARG A 4 -4.96 10.72 3.78
C ARG A 4 -5.83 10.23 2.62
N LEU A 5 -6.37 11.15 1.82
CA LEU A 5 -7.16 10.80 0.63
C LEU A 5 -6.25 10.28 -0.48
N ALA A 6 -5.10 10.91 -0.72
CA ALA A 6 -4.12 10.44 -1.69
C ALA A 6 -3.60 9.04 -1.34
N GLU A 7 -3.35 8.76 -0.05
CA GLU A 7 -2.95 7.42 0.45
C GLU A 7 -4.07 6.39 0.35
N MET A 8 -5.32 6.78 0.60
CA MET A 8 -6.46 5.85 0.56
C MET A 8 -6.87 5.48 -0.87
N TYR A 9 -6.86 6.45 -1.77
CA TYR A 9 -7.35 6.29 -3.14
C TYR A 9 -6.24 6.08 -4.15
N TYR A 10 -4.97 6.25 -3.76
CA TYR A 10 -3.80 6.21 -4.65
C TYR A 10 -4.01 7.07 -5.89
N ARG A 11 -4.48 8.31 -5.68
CA ARG A 11 -4.70 9.28 -6.76
C ARG A 11 -4.20 10.66 -6.34
N PRO A 12 -3.79 11.52 -7.29
CA PRO A 12 -3.63 12.94 -7.02
C PRO A 12 -4.94 13.53 -6.49
N VAL A 13 -4.87 14.24 -5.39
CA VAL A 13 -6.05 14.82 -4.71
C VAL A 13 -5.86 16.30 -4.51
N VAL A 14 -6.90 17.07 -4.80
CA VAL A 14 -7.04 18.47 -4.43
C VAL A 14 -8.22 18.60 -3.46
N VAL A 15 -8.00 19.23 -2.31
CA VAL A 15 -9.06 19.55 -1.35
C VAL A 15 -9.14 21.06 -1.22
N LEU A 16 -10.33 21.61 -1.49
CA LEU A 16 -10.62 23.03 -1.44
C LEU A 16 -11.62 23.32 -0.31
N THR A 17 -11.46 24.48 0.31
CA THR A 17 -12.41 25.10 1.23
C THR A 17 -12.86 26.42 0.61
N CYS A 18 -14.17 26.65 0.57
CA CYS A 18 -14.75 27.87 0.00
C CYS A 18 -15.15 28.85 1.11
N SER A 19 -14.69 30.09 1.02
CA SER A 19 -15.02 31.20 1.92
C SER A 19 -14.94 32.52 1.17
N ASP A 20 -15.91 33.42 1.37
CA ASP A 20 -15.90 34.79 0.85
C ASP A 20 -15.63 34.90 -0.68
N GLY A 21 -16.23 34.01 -1.47
CA GLY A 21 -16.05 33.98 -2.93
C GLY A 21 -14.72 33.40 -3.42
N MET A 22 -13.85 32.99 -2.49
CA MET A 22 -12.55 32.38 -2.75
C MET A 22 -12.54 30.90 -2.35
N ALA A 23 -11.92 30.07 -3.18
CA ALA A 23 -11.58 28.69 -2.87
C ALA A 23 -10.08 28.62 -2.56
N THR A 24 -9.72 28.12 -1.38
CA THR A 24 -8.33 27.90 -0.97
C THR A 24 -8.13 26.45 -0.59
N GLY A 25 -6.96 25.89 -0.87
CA GLY A 25 -6.77 24.48 -0.59
C GLY A 25 -5.38 23.95 -0.78
N SER A 26 -5.31 22.63 -0.70
CA SER A 26 -4.06 21.88 -0.81
C SER A 26 -4.23 20.70 -1.75
N ALA A 27 -3.21 20.51 -2.57
CA ALA A 27 -3.04 19.37 -3.45
C ALA A 27 -1.96 18.43 -2.89
N ARG A 28 -2.19 17.13 -3.05
CA ARG A 28 -1.27 16.05 -2.69
C ARG A 28 -1.20 15.04 -3.82
N SER A 29 0.01 14.64 -4.16
CA SER A 29 0.27 13.72 -5.25
C SER A 29 0.51 12.30 -4.76
N VAL A 30 0.63 11.38 -5.72
CA VAL A 30 1.14 10.01 -5.55
C VAL A 30 2.60 9.93 -5.98
N SER A 31 3.29 8.85 -5.60
CA SER A 31 4.69 8.65 -5.94
C SER A 31 4.94 8.70 -7.45
N GLY A 32 5.93 9.50 -7.85
CA GLY A 32 6.33 9.71 -9.24
C GLY A 32 5.39 10.58 -10.09
N PHE A 33 4.28 11.11 -9.56
CA PHE A 33 3.42 12.04 -10.31
C PHE A 33 3.70 13.48 -9.88
N ASP A 34 3.94 14.37 -10.84
CA ASP A 34 4.22 15.79 -10.60
C ASP A 34 2.91 16.58 -10.56
N ILE A 35 2.36 16.76 -9.36
CA ILE A 35 1.12 17.51 -9.19
C ILE A 35 1.35 19.01 -9.40
N TYR A 36 2.58 19.51 -9.24
CA TYR A 36 2.87 20.92 -9.50
C TYR A 36 2.61 21.26 -10.95
N LYS A 37 3.05 20.42 -11.89
CA LYS A 37 2.76 20.60 -13.33
C LYS A 37 1.26 20.55 -13.64
N ALA A 38 0.51 19.67 -12.99
CA ALA A 38 -0.94 19.60 -13.16
C ALA A 38 -1.65 20.88 -12.70
N ILE A 39 -1.19 21.47 -11.59
CA ILE A 39 -1.72 22.76 -11.11
C ILE A 39 -1.24 23.91 -12.00
N GLU A 40 0.02 23.91 -12.44
CA GLU A 40 0.58 24.91 -13.33
C GLU A 40 -0.13 24.94 -14.70
N TYR A 41 -0.57 23.79 -15.20
CA TYR A 41 -1.42 23.69 -16.40
C TYR A 41 -2.75 24.47 -16.27
N CYS A 42 -3.19 24.74 -15.04
CA CYS A 42 -4.39 25.50 -14.74
C CYS A 42 -4.09 26.95 -14.29
N ARG A 43 -2.87 27.47 -14.49
CA ARG A 43 -2.40 28.76 -13.93
C ARG A 43 -3.33 29.94 -14.20
N ASP A 44 -4.00 29.98 -15.36
CA ASP A 44 -4.94 31.05 -15.73
C ASP A 44 -6.20 31.12 -14.85
N LEU A 45 -6.51 30.04 -14.14
CA LEU A 45 -7.67 29.94 -13.25
C LEU A 45 -7.34 30.31 -11.79
N LEU A 46 -6.05 30.43 -11.46
CA LEU A 46 -5.54 30.54 -10.10
C LEU A 46 -5.20 31.99 -9.76
N GLU A 47 -5.55 32.41 -8.54
CA GLU A 47 -5.08 33.68 -7.97
C GLU A 47 -3.65 33.53 -7.43
N ASN A 48 -3.36 32.38 -6.81
CA ASN A 48 -2.03 32.05 -6.32
C ASN A 48 -1.83 30.53 -6.26
N PHE A 49 -0.60 30.07 -6.45
CA PHE A 49 -0.20 28.70 -6.13
C PHE A 49 1.30 28.59 -5.86
N GLY A 50 1.69 27.61 -5.05
CA GLY A 50 3.09 27.37 -4.73
C GLY A 50 3.29 26.05 -4.00
N GLY A 51 4.52 25.54 -4.04
CA GLY A 51 4.88 24.27 -3.43
C GLY A 51 5.90 23.50 -4.27
N HIS A 52 5.81 22.18 -4.21
CA HIS A 52 6.74 21.25 -4.85
C HIS A 52 6.01 20.12 -5.55
N THR A 53 6.77 19.25 -6.23
CA THR A 53 6.31 18.12 -7.05
C THR A 53 5.18 17.28 -6.44
N TYR A 54 5.15 17.11 -5.11
CA TYR A 54 4.17 16.26 -4.43
C TYR A 54 3.12 17.03 -3.60
N ALA A 55 3.26 18.34 -3.46
CA ALA A 55 2.50 19.13 -2.50
C ALA A 55 2.39 20.58 -2.97
N VAL A 56 1.16 21.05 -3.24
CA VAL A 56 0.90 22.42 -3.70
C VAL A 56 -0.21 23.05 -2.88
N GLY A 57 -0.02 24.30 -2.45
CA GLY A 57 -1.08 25.18 -1.98
C GLY A 57 -1.59 26.02 -3.14
N LEU A 58 -2.90 26.26 -3.19
CA LEU A 58 -3.54 27.00 -4.28
C LEU A 58 -4.75 27.80 -3.80
N SER A 59 -5.03 28.89 -4.51
CA SER A 59 -6.25 29.67 -4.38
C SER A 59 -6.80 30.08 -5.74
N MET A 60 -8.14 30.16 -5.84
CA MET A 60 -8.86 30.58 -7.04
C MET A 60 -10.21 31.18 -6.64
N LYS A 61 -10.86 31.92 -7.55
CA LYS A 61 -12.27 32.30 -7.36
C LYS A 61 -13.16 31.06 -7.40
N VAL A 62 -14.24 31.04 -6.62
CA VAL A 62 -15.17 29.90 -6.56
C VAL A 62 -15.77 29.56 -7.93
N GLU A 63 -16.00 30.57 -8.77
CA GLU A 63 -16.49 30.39 -10.15
C GLU A 63 -15.56 29.56 -11.04
N ASN A 64 -14.25 29.55 -10.76
CA ASN A 64 -13.25 28.80 -11.53
C ASN A 64 -13.14 27.33 -11.11
N VAL A 65 -13.73 26.93 -9.98
CA VAL A 65 -13.52 25.59 -9.38
C VAL A 65 -13.93 24.47 -10.34
N GLN A 66 -15.06 24.61 -11.04
CA GLN A 66 -15.52 23.56 -11.95
C GLN A 66 -14.59 23.42 -13.16
N THR A 67 -14.15 24.54 -13.74
CA THR A 67 -13.22 24.54 -14.88
C THR A 67 -11.87 23.98 -14.47
N PHE A 68 -11.38 24.34 -13.27
CA PHE A 68 -10.16 23.81 -12.70
C PHE A 68 -10.25 22.29 -12.51
N ALA A 69 -11.35 21.79 -11.93
CA ALA A 69 -11.53 20.35 -11.71
C ALA A 69 -11.44 19.56 -13.03
N ASN A 70 -12.10 20.05 -14.09
CA ASN A 70 -12.09 19.40 -15.40
C ASN A 70 -10.68 19.39 -16.03
N ARG A 71 -9.98 20.53 -16.04
CA ARG A 71 -8.63 20.63 -16.63
C ARG A 71 -7.59 19.86 -15.82
N PHE A 72 -7.71 19.85 -14.49
CA PHE A 72 -6.87 19.06 -13.62
C PHE A 72 -7.08 17.56 -13.88
N GLU A 73 -8.33 17.10 -13.97
CA GLU A 73 -8.65 15.69 -14.25
C GLU A 73 -8.18 15.27 -15.64
N GLU A 74 -8.34 16.11 -16.66
CA GLU A 74 -7.80 15.88 -18.00
C GLU A 74 -6.28 15.71 -17.98
N PHE A 75 -5.56 16.65 -17.35
CA PHE A 75 -4.11 16.58 -17.25
C PHE A 75 -3.67 15.31 -16.51
N VAL A 76 -4.28 15.01 -15.37
CA VAL A 76 -3.97 13.80 -14.59
C VAL A 76 -4.20 12.56 -15.44
N SER A 77 -5.34 12.46 -16.13
CA SER A 77 -5.70 11.28 -16.93
C SER A 77 -4.74 11.02 -18.10
N LEU A 78 -4.18 12.08 -18.68
CA LEU A 78 -3.22 12.00 -19.79
C LEU A 78 -1.79 11.63 -19.34
N HIS A 79 -1.43 11.98 -18.10
CA HIS A 79 -0.03 11.91 -17.66
C HIS A 79 0.23 10.90 -16.53
N ILE A 80 -0.81 10.45 -15.82
CA ILE A 80 -0.66 9.46 -14.75
C ILE A 80 -0.49 8.06 -15.34
N LEU A 81 0.50 7.34 -14.86
CA LEU A 81 0.72 5.96 -15.24
C LEU A 81 -0.16 5.03 -14.40
N PRO A 82 -0.71 3.93 -14.96
CA PRO A 82 -1.53 2.98 -14.19
C PRO A 82 -0.85 2.48 -12.90
N ARG A 83 0.47 2.25 -12.92
CA ARG A 83 1.26 1.83 -11.75
C ARG A 83 1.23 2.83 -10.59
N GLN A 84 0.99 4.11 -10.86
CA GLN A 84 0.93 5.17 -9.83
C GLN A 84 -0.43 5.22 -9.15
N THR A 85 -1.43 4.56 -9.74
CA THR A 85 -2.80 4.47 -9.20
C THR A 85 -3.06 3.22 -8.38
N ILE A 86 -2.01 2.48 -8.05
CA ILE A 86 -2.08 1.19 -7.36
C ILE A 86 -1.17 1.27 -6.14
N PRO A 87 -1.58 0.70 -4.98
CA PRO A 87 -0.70 0.54 -3.83
C PRO A 87 0.58 -0.20 -4.20
N ILE A 88 1.73 0.41 -3.90
CA ILE A 88 3.04 -0.21 -4.04
C ILE A 88 3.48 -0.68 -2.65
N ILE A 89 3.86 -1.95 -2.57
CA ILE A 89 4.51 -2.52 -1.39
C ILE A 89 5.98 -2.72 -1.78
N ASN A 90 6.88 -1.99 -1.11
CA ASN A 90 8.30 -2.21 -1.26
C ASN A 90 8.68 -3.48 -0.51
N ILE A 91 9.35 -4.40 -1.19
CA ILE A 91 9.76 -5.69 -0.63
C ILE A 91 11.28 -5.62 -0.45
N ASP A 92 11.74 -5.78 0.79
CA ASP A 92 13.15 -5.71 1.13
C ASP A 92 13.90 -6.99 0.74
N ALA A 93 13.26 -8.15 0.92
CA ALA A 93 13.84 -9.42 0.52
C ALA A 93 12.77 -10.49 0.22
N GLU A 94 13.10 -11.38 -0.72
CA GLU A 94 12.40 -12.64 -0.90
C GLU A 94 13.10 -13.71 -0.04
N ILE A 95 12.34 -14.37 0.84
CA ILE A 95 12.85 -15.39 1.76
C ILE A 95 11.93 -16.61 1.78
N ASP A 96 12.49 -17.77 2.10
CA ASP A 96 11.74 -19.00 2.29
C ASP A 96 11.37 -19.17 3.78
N PHE A 97 10.36 -19.98 4.09
CA PHE A 97 9.97 -20.24 5.49
C PHE A 97 11.05 -20.97 6.29
N ARG A 98 12.01 -21.64 5.61
CA ARG A 98 13.18 -22.23 6.26
C ARG A 98 14.12 -21.19 6.87
N ASP A 99 14.16 -19.97 6.32
CA ASP A 99 15.10 -18.92 6.70
C ASP A 99 14.61 -18.17 7.95
N ILE A 100 13.31 -18.25 8.25
CA ILE A 100 12.66 -17.60 9.38
C ILE A 100 12.92 -18.40 10.66
N THR A 101 14.15 -18.29 11.15
CA THR A 101 14.61 -18.92 12.39
C THR A 101 14.51 -17.96 13.58
N SER A 102 14.54 -18.48 14.81
CA SER A 102 14.61 -17.63 16.01
C SER A 102 15.83 -16.72 16.02
N LYS A 103 16.96 -17.16 15.42
CA LYS A 103 18.13 -16.31 15.22
C LYS A 103 17.82 -15.17 14.26
N PHE A 104 17.23 -15.46 13.09
CA PHE A 104 16.84 -14.45 12.12
C PHE A 104 15.93 -13.39 12.75
N VAL A 105 14.92 -13.81 13.51
CA VAL A 105 14.02 -12.88 14.22
C VAL A 105 14.76 -12.06 15.29
N SER A 106 15.72 -12.67 15.99
CA SER A 106 16.55 -11.96 16.96
C SER A 106 17.44 -10.91 16.29
N ASP A 107 18.00 -11.23 15.13
CA ASP A 107 18.81 -10.31 14.33
C ASP A 107 17.94 -9.14 13.80
N LEU A 108 16.71 -9.40 13.35
CA LEU A 108 15.76 -8.35 12.97
C LEU A 108 15.43 -7.39 14.11
N LYS A 109 15.47 -7.84 15.37
CA LYS A 109 15.24 -6.94 16.50
C LYS A 109 16.34 -5.91 16.67
N LEU A 110 17.56 -6.19 16.20
CA LEU A 110 18.68 -5.25 16.27
C LEU A 110 18.47 -3.99 15.40
N PHE A 111 17.52 -4.05 14.45
CA PHE A 111 17.15 -2.91 13.59
C PHE A 111 16.15 -1.96 14.25
N ASN A 112 15.70 -2.23 15.48
CA ASN A 112 14.85 -1.30 16.23
C ASN A 112 15.62 -0.02 16.63
N PRO A 113 14.93 1.11 16.82
CA PRO A 113 13.47 1.28 16.79
C PRO A 113 12.91 1.47 15.38
N TYR A 114 11.77 0.84 15.11
CA TYR A 114 10.99 1.09 13.89
C TYR A 114 10.12 2.35 14.03
N GLY A 115 9.91 3.06 12.92
CA GLY A 115 9.16 4.31 12.86
C GLY A 115 9.11 4.90 11.44
N PRO A 116 8.66 6.16 11.29
CA PRO A 116 8.51 6.82 9.98
C PRO A 116 9.78 6.86 9.12
N ASP A 117 10.95 6.87 9.76
CA ASP A 117 12.26 6.92 9.10
C ASP A 117 12.97 5.55 9.07
N ASN A 118 12.38 4.53 9.68
CA ASN A 118 12.94 3.17 9.74
C ASN A 118 11.81 2.14 9.78
N TRP A 119 11.37 1.70 8.61
CA TRP A 119 10.20 0.86 8.47
C TRP A 119 10.56 -0.58 8.84
N LYS A 120 9.58 -1.35 9.30
CA LYS A 120 9.80 -2.80 9.47
C LYS A 120 10.09 -3.42 8.10
N PRO A 121 11.10 -4.30 7.99
CA PRO A 121 11.37 -4.99 6.75
C PRO A 121 10.15 -5.80 6.30
N VAL A 122 9.78 -5.64 5.03
CA VAL A 122 8.72 -6.39 4.36
C VAL A 122 9.37 -7.49 3.53
N PHE A 123 8.96 -8.71 3.81
CA PHE A 123 9.44 -9.90 3.13
C PHE A 123 8.41 -10.46 2.17
N ARG A 124 8.88 -11.23 1.19
CA ARG A 124 8.03 -12.01 0.28
C ARG A 124 8.38 -13.48 0.34
N THR A 125 7.36 -14.33 0.28
CA THR A 125 7.52 -15.76 -0.06
C THR A 125 6.59 -16.10 -1.22
N ARG A 126 7.11 -16.82 -2.19
CA ARG A 126 6.35 -17.29 -3.36
C ARG A 126 5.88 -18.72 -3.19
N ASN A 127 4.82 -19.06 -3.92
CA ASN A 127 4.30 -20.43 -3.98
C ASN A 127 4.01 -21.01 -2.58
N VAL A 128 3.26 -20.24 -1.80
CA VAL A 128 2.75 -20.60 -0.49
C VAL A 128 1.40 -21.29 -0.64
N TYR A 129 1.11 -22.24 0.25
CA TYR A 129 -0.12 -23.00 0.32
C TYR A 129 -0.74 -22.90 1.71
N ASP A 130 -2.07 -23.00 1.77
CA ASP A 130 -2.78 -23.23 3.02
C ASP A 130 -2.46 -24.62 3.56
N TYR A 131 -2.03 -24.70 4.82
CA TYR A 131 -1.82 -25.97 5.52
C TYR A 131 -3.16 -26.71 5.77
N GLY A 132 -4.29 -25.99 5.69
CA GLY A 132 -5.64 -26.55 5.73
C GLY A 132 -6.43 -26.19 7.00
N THR A 133 -5.79 -25.53 7.96
CA THR A 133 -6.34 -25.09 9.24
C THR A 133 -6.63 -23.59 9.29
N SER A 134 -6.40 -22.87 8.18
CA SER A 134 -6.68 -21.44 8.07
C SER A 134 -8.17 -21.14 8.26
N LYS A 135 -8.45 -20.07 9.01
CA LYS A 135 -9.82 -19.70 9.41
C LYS A 135 -10.01 -18.19 9.53
N VAL A 136 -11.25 -17.77 9.27
CA VAL A 136 -11.67 -16.39 9.50
C VAL A 136 -11.84 -16.16 10.99
N VAL A 137 -11.37 -15.01 11.48
CA VAL A 137 -11.34 -14.62 12.90
C VAL A 137 -11.77 -13.17 13.09
N GLY A 138 -11.99 -12.78 14.36
CA GLY A 138 -12.44 -11.45 14.75
C GLY A 138 -13.96 -11.32 14.85
N ARG A 139 -14.43 -10.30 15.58
CA ARG A 139 -15.87 -10.09 15.85
C ARG A 139 -16.71 -9.96 14.58
N ASN A 140 -16.16 -9.30 13.55
CA ASN A 140 -16.84 -9.09 12.27
C ASN A 140 -16.39 -10.07 11.19
N GLN A 141 -15.64 -11.13 11.53
CA GLN A 141 -15.08 -12.07 10.55
C GLN A 141 -14.28 -11.37 9.43
N GLY A 142 -13.62 -10.25 9.76
CA GLY A 142 -12.87 -9.43 8.81
C GLY A 142 -11.42 -9.85 8.62
N HIS A 143 -10.89 -10.73 9.47
CA HIS A 143 -9.47 -11.12 9.45
C HIS A 143 -9.31 -12.62 9.19
N ILE A 144 -8.15 -13.04 8.70
CA ILE A 144 -7.84 -14.45 8.48
C ILE A 144 -6.64 -14.84 9.34
N LYS A 145 -6.81 -15.81 10.23
CA LYS A 145 -5.69 -16.54 10.82
C LYS A 145 -5.26 -17.62 9.83
N LEU A 146 -3.99 -17.59 9.47
CA LEU A 146 -3.39 -18.45 8.46
C LEU A 146 -2.40 -19.42 9.10
N GLU A 147 -2.35 -20.63 8.57
CA GLU A 147 -1.28 -21.60 8.79
C GLU A 147 -0.78 -22.00 7.40
N LEU A 148 0.47 -21.66 7.11
CA LEU A 148 1.00 -21.63 5.76
C LEU A 148 2.22 -22.52 5.65
N VAL A 149 2.40 -23.15 4.49
CA VAL A 149 3.62 -23.86 4.09
C VAL A 149 4.08 -23.34 2.75
N ASP A 150 5.38 -23.31 2.50
CA ASP A 150 5.93 -22.96 1.19
C ASP A 150 6.25 -24.22 0.37
N SER A 151 6.49 -24.04 -0.94
CA SER A 151 6.87 -25.15 -1.84
C SER A 151 8.25 -25.78 -1.53
N LYS A 152 9.00 -25.23 -0.58
CA LYS A 152 10.43 -25.43 -0.44
C LYS A 152 10.84 -26.03 0.91
N SER A 153 9.95 -26.00 1.89
CA SER A 153 10.14 -26.51 3.24
C SER A 153 8.83 -27.06 3.80
N SER A 154 8.92 -27.89 4.83
CA SER A 154 7.76 -28.34 5.60
C SER A 154 7.47 -27.44 6.82
N ASN A 155 8.06 -26.25 6.87
CA ASN A 155 7.88 -25.32 7.98
C ASN A 155 6.48 -24.73 7.92
N ILE A 156 5.72 -24.92 8.99
CA ILE A 156 4.39 -24.33 9.13
C ILE A 156 4.55 -22.96 9.80
N MET A 157 4.20 -21.91 9.08
CA MET A 157 4.23 -20.54 9.57
C MET A 157 2.83 -20.06 9.91
N ASN A 158 2.68 -19.50 11.11
CA ASN A 158 1.44 -18.85 11.52
C ASN A 158 1.40 -17.43 10.95
N GLY A 159 0.25 -17.04 10.40
CA GLY A 159 0.03 -15.69 9.89
C GLY A 159 -1.29 -15.07 10.34
N ILE A 160 -1.37 -13.74 10.28
CA ILE A 160 -2.60 -12.97 10.46
C ILE A 160 -2.73 -11.96 9.31
N ALA A 161 -3.85 -12.00 8.60
CA ALA A 161 -4.19 -11.05 7.55
C ALA A 161 -5.39 -10.20 8.00
N PHE A 162 -5.15 -8.92 8.32
CA PHE A 162 -6.20 -8.04 8.81
C PHE A 162 -7.02 -7.44 7.67
N GLY A 163 -8.36 -7.57 7.71
CA GLY A 163 -9.23 -6.90 6.73
C GLY A 163 -9.30 -7.62 5.38
N GLN A 164 -8.65 -8.77 5.25
CA GLN A 164 -8.48 -9.49 3.98
C GLN A 164 -9.38 -10.74 3.87
N SER A 165 -10.50 -10.80 4.60
CA SER A 165 -11.39 -11.98 4.62
C SER A 165 -11.91 -12.41 3.25
N SER A 166 -11.97 -11.50 2.27
CA SER A 166 -12.31 -11.80 0.86
C SER A 166 -11.40 -12.85 0.22
N HIS A 167 -10.14 -12.97 0.66
CA HIS A 167 -9.18 -13.93 0.11
C HIS A 167 -9.41 -15.36 0.63
N VAL A 168 -10.23 -15.58 1.66
CA VAL A 168 -10.37 -16.90 2.30
C VAL A 168 -10.82 -17.98 1.32
N ARG A 169 -11.72 -17.64 0.38
CA ARG A 169 -12.21 -18.58 -0.62
C ARG A 169 -11.06 -19.04 -1.52
N TYR A 170 -10.23 -18.10 -1.95
CA TYR A 170 -9.08 -18.38 -2.81
C TYR A 170 -8.01 -19.19 -2.06
N ILE A 171 -7.65 -18.81 -0.84
CA ILE A 171 -6.68 -19.53 0.00
C ILE A 171 -7.07 -21.01 0.16
N LYS A 172 -8.37 -21.29 0.31
CA LYS A 172 -8.90 -22.65 0.46
C LYS A 172 -9.00 -23.46 -0.85
N THR A 173 -8.69 -22.86 -2.02
CA THR A 173 -8.72 -23.58 -3.31
C THR A 173 -7.51 -24.50 -3.54
N LYS A 174 -6.55 -24.54 -2.62
CA LYS A 174 -5.28 -25.29 -2.73
C LYS A 174 -4.37 -24.86 -3.88
N HIS A 175 -4.68 -23.76 -4.57
CA HIS A 175 -3.74 -23.12 -5.47
C HIS A 175 -2.65 -22.42 -4.67
N SER A 176 -1.46 -22.34 -5.25
CA SER A 176 -0.36 -21.58 -4.66
C SER A 176 -0.59 -20.09 -4.79
N PHE A 177 -0.10 -19.34 -3.81
CA PHE A 177 -0.16 -17.89 -3.82
C PHE A 177 1.12 -17.29 -3.23
N ASP A 178 1.37 -16.04 -3.55
CA ASP A 178 2.48 -15.28 -3.03
C ASP A 178 1.97 -14.37 -1.91
N ILE A 179 2.81 -14.14 -0.91
CA ILE A 179 2.50 -13.28 0.22
C ILE A 179 3.59 -12.24 0.42
N CYS A 180 3.19 -11.05 0.86
CA CYS A 180 4.09 -10.04 1.43
C CYS A 180 3.73 -9.85 2.90
N TYR A 181 4.74 -9.79 3.78
CA TYR A 181 4.51 -9.78 5.23
C TYR A 181 5.67 -9.15 6.02
N THR A 182 5.36 -8.66 7.21
CA THR A 182 6.37 -8.41 8.26
C THR A 182 6.42 -9.61 9.22
N ILE A 183 7.53 -9.75 9.93
CA ILE A 183 7.72 -10.82 10.92
C ILE A 183 7.61 -10.21 12.32
N GLU A 184 6.67 -10.73 13.10
CA GLU A 184 6.35 -10.26 14.44
C GLU A 184 6.51 -11.40 15.47
N GLU A 185 6.74 -11.02 16.72
CA GLU A 185 6.53 -11.95 17.83
C GLU A 185 5.08 -11.89 18.29
N ASN A 186 4.49 -13.07 18.45
CA ASN A 186 3.14 -13.19 18.94
C ASN A 186 3.05 -12.70 20.39
N THR A 187 2.25 -11.65 20.59
CA THR A 187 2.04 -11.03 21.90
C THR A 187 1.09 -11.83 22.79
N HIS A 188 0.30 -12.74 22.20
CA HIS A 188 -0.68 -13.58 22.91
C HIS A 188 -0.10 -14.94 23.34
N ARG A 189 0.87 -15.46 22.58
CA ARG A 189 1.71 -16.62 22.93
C ARG A 189 3.17 -16.20 22.86
N LYS A 190 3.68 -15.73 24.00
CA LYS A 190 5.01 -15.13 24.10
C LYS A 190 6.08 -16.06 23.52
N GLY A 191 6.75 -15.62 22.46
CA GLY A 191 7.85 -16.33 21.80
C GLY A 191 7.50 -17.04 20.49
N ASP A 192 6.22 -17.15 20.12
CA ASP A 192 5.85 -17.71 18.81
C ASP A 192 6.08 -16.67 17.70
N ILE A 193 6.73 -17.06 16.62
CA ILE A 193 6.88 -16.22 15.42
C ILE A 193 5.54 -16.17 14.67
N GLN A 194 5.09 -14.98 14.29
CA GLN A 194 3.88 -14.75 13.50
C GLN A 194 4.17 -13.83 12.32
N LEU A 195 3.64 -14.18 11.16
CA LEU A 195 3.67 -13.33 9.97
C LEU A 195 2.48 -12.37 10.00
N GLN A 196 2.71 -11.07 9.93
CA GLN A 196 1.66 -10.10 9.68
C GLN A 196 1.55 -9.89 8.16
N ILE A 197 0.48 -10.41 7.57
CA ILE A 197 0.30 -10.42 6.11
C ILE A 197 -0.19 -9.06 5.64
N GLU A 198 0.62 -8.41 4.81
CA GLU A 198 0.30 -7.14 4.17
C GLU A 198 -0.48 -7.35 2.87
N ASN A 199 -0.17 -8.40 2.10
CA ASN A 199 -0.86 -8.71 0.85
C ASN A 199 -0.79 -10.20 0.48
N ILE A 200 -1.82 -10.68 -0.22
CA ILE A 200 -1.95 -12.04 -0.76
C ILE A 200 -2.27 -11.93 -2.25
N GLN A 201 -1.47 -12.56 -3.10
CA GLN A 201 -1.69 -12.54 -4.55
C GLN A 201 -1.61 -13.93 -5.17
N PRO A 202 -2.48 -14.28 -6.13
CA PRO A 202 -2.30 -15.50 -6.91
C PRO A 202 -0.94 -15.54 -7.60
N SER A 203 -0.25 -16.69 -7.54
CA SER A 203 1.08 -16.84 -8.17
C SER A 203 1.05 -16.69 -9.70
N SER A 204 -0.13 -16.72 -10.33
CA SER A 204 -0.32 -16.55 -11.77
C SER A 204 -0.24 -15.10 -12.29
N THR A 205 -0.14 -14.09 -11.42
CA THR A 205 -0.29 -12.67 -11.81
C THR A 205 1.03 -11.95 -12.13
N PHE A 206 2.21 -12.56 -11.92
CA PHE A 206 3.50 -11.85 -12.01
C PHE A 206 4.19 -11.83 -13.37
N CYS A 207 3.52 -12.18 -14.47
CA CYS A 207 4.10 -12.07 -15.82
C CYS A 207 3.99 -10.64 -16.37
N GLN A 208 4.45 -9.64 -15.61
CA GLN A 208 4.76 -8.29 -16.11
C GLN A 208 5.95 -7.71 -15.34
N SER A 209 7.13 -8.30 -15.53
CA SER A 209 8.37 -7.54 -15.47
C SER A 209 8.33 -6.57 -16.65
N TYR A 210 7.89 -5.33 -16.42
CA TYR A 210 8.13 -4.29 -17.40
C TYR A 210 9.60 -3.90 -17.33
N PRO A 211 10.31 -3.85 -18.47
CA PRO A 211 11.70 -3.44 -18.49
C PRO A 211 11.81 -2.02 -17.94
N GLU A 212 12.81 -1.78 -17.11
CA GLU A 212 13.25 -0.44 -16.74
C GLU A 212 13.47 0.37 -18.03
N GLN A 213 12.74 1.47 -18.17
CA GLN A 213 13.06 2.58 -19.07
C GLN A 213 13.17 3.84 -18.23
#